data_AF-A0A3P1SNJ5-F1
#
_entry.id   AF-A0A3P1SNJ5-F1
#
_cell.length_a   1.000
_cell.length_b   1.000
_cell.length_c   1.000
_cell.angle_alpha   90.00
_cell.angle_beta   90.00
_cell.angle_gamma   90.00
#
_symmetry.space_group_name_H-M   'P 1'
#
loop_
_entity.id
_entity.type
_entity.pdbx_description
1 polymer ?
#
loop_
_entity_poly.entity_id
_entity_poly.type
_entity_poly.pdbx_seq_one_letter_code
_entity_poly.pdbx_strand_id
1 'polypeptide(L)'
;MIRILTLALSGLLLTGCISNPLSQEPIDTSFYMIDLKRNIICLGNSKNCEDMSPLYHNPIKANRIGSLYNQAVTGESTRSALLKMIIRPDNKTYSGEKLSDDGRFYTIPLTEKTRQLFLIIKDASHNKNQSF
;
A
#
# COMPACT_ATOMS: atom_id res chain seq x y z
N MET A 1 -38.91 66.12 15.61
CA MET A 1 -37.80 65.32 16.15
C MET A 1 -37.81 63.97 15.44
N ILE A 2 -36.76 63.64 14.70
CA ILE A 2 -36.62 62.40 13.92
C ILE A 2 -35.83 61.39 14.78
N ARG A 3 -36.35 60.17 14.95
CA ARG A 3 -35.60 58.97 15.40
C ARG A 3 -36.06 57.81 14.52
N ILE A 4 -35.27 57.47 13.49
CA ILE A 4 -34.31 56.33 13.44
C ILE A 4 -35.07 54.99 13.56
N LEU A 5 -35.34 54.33 12.42
CA LEU A 5 -34.57 53.18 11.88
C LEU A 5 -34.71 51.96 12.80
N THR A 6 -35.33 50.85 12.41
CA THR A 6 -34.64 49.84 11.60
C THR A 6 -35.58 48.68 11.23
N LEU A 7 -35.43 48.24 9.98
CA LEU A 7 -35.95 46.99 9.42
C LEU A 7 -35.43 45.77 10.20
N ALA A 8 -36.30 44.81 10.50
CA ALA A 8 -35.91 43.45 10.87
C ALA A 8 -36.62 42.46 9.93
N LEU A 9 -36.15 42.43 8.69
CA LEU A 9 -36.43 41.35 7.73
C LEU A 9 -35.28 40.35 7.87
N SER A 10 -35.31 39.52 8.91
CA SER A 10 -34.37 38.41 9.10
C SER A 10 -34.71 37.31 8.10
N GLY A 11 -33.95 37.30 7.00
CA GLY A 11 -34.08 36.36 5.90
C GLY A 11 -33.95 34.91 6.36
N LEU A 12 -34.90 34.09 5.91
CA LEU A 12 -34.75 32.65 5.78
C LEU A 12 -33.64 32.37 4.76
N LEU A 13 -32.40 32.25 5.22
CA LEU A 13 -31.29 31.73 4.45
C LEU A 13 -30.48 30.74 5.30
N LEU A 14 -31.13 29.65 5.71
CA LEU A 14 -30.39 28.39 5.88
C LEU A 14 -30.39 27.68 4.53
N THR A 15 -29.58 28.21 3.61
CA THR A 15 -29.13 27.48 2.43
C THR A 15 -28.50 26.18 2.90
N GLY A 16 -28.98 25.08 2.33
CA GLY A 16 -28.82 23.73 2.84
C GLY A 16 -27.38 23.34 3.17
N CYS A 17 -27.28 22.37 4.09
CA CYS A 17 -26.08 21.61 4.34
C CYS A 17 -25.54 21.08 3.01
N ILE A 18 -24.53 21.75 2.47
CA ILE A 18 -23.71 21.21 1.40
C ILE A 18 -23.03 20.00 2.01
N SER A 19 -23.52 18.81 1.65
CA SER A 19 -22.81 17.57 1.90
C SER A 19 -21.48 17.68 1.18
N ASN A 20 -20.41 18.00 1.91
CA ASN A 20 -19.06 17.84 1.40
C ASN A 20 -18.95 16.39 0.92
N PRO A 21 -18.79 16.11 -0.38
CA PRO A 21 -18.41 14.77 -0.77
C PRO A 21 -17.06 14.52 -0.09
N LEU A 22 -16.97 13.47 0.71
CA LEU A 22 -15.74 13.07 1.38
C LEU A 22 -14.60 13.20 0.37
N SER A 23 -13.72 14.17 0.60
CA SER A 23 -12.60 14.46 -0.28
C SER A 23 -11.79 13.18 -0.33
N GLN A 24 -11.82 12.48 -1.47
CA GLN A 24 -11.01 11.28 -1.65
C GLN A 24 -9.56 11.70 -1.43
N GLU A 25 -8.84 10.98 -0.57
CA GLU A 25 -7.42 11.25 -0.40
C GLU A 25 -6.75 11.19 -1.78
N PRO A 26 -5.88 12.17 -2.10
CA PRO A 26 -5.14 12.14 -3.35
C PRO A 26 -4.33 10.84 -3.45
N ILE A 27 -4.28 10.28 -4.65
CA ILE A 27 -3.48 9.10 -4.90
C ILE A 27 -2.00 9.50 -4.83
N ASP A 28 -1.28 8.92 -3.87
CA ASP A 28 0.17 8.99 -3.75
C ASP A 28 0.76 7.67 -4.24
N THR A 29 1.71 7.73 -5.17
CA THR A 29 2.40 6.57 -5.76
C THR A 29 3.91 6.58 -5.50
N SER A 30 4.38 7.40 -4.56
CA SER A 30 5.81 7.57 -4.24
C SER A 30 6.42 6.43 -3.40
N PHE A 31 5.62 5.44 -3.01
CA PHE A 31 6.02 4.30 -2.20
C PHE A 31 5.29 3.02 -2.63
N TYR A 32 5.62 1.88 -2.02
CA TYR A 32 4.77 0.69 -2.05
C TYR A 32 4.15 0.46 -0.69
N MET A 33 2.85 0.19 -0.65
CA MET A 33 2.15 -0.25 0.57
C MET A 33 2.06 -1.76 0.60
N ILE A 34 2.31 -2.38 1.75
CA ILE A 34 2.20 -3.80 1.99
C ILE A 34 1.09 -4.02 3.02
N ASP A 35 0.10 -4.87 2.71
CA ASP A 35 -0.91 -5.34 3.66
C ASP A 35 -0.61 -6.80 4.03
N LEU A 36 -0.09 -7.02 5.24
CA LEU A 36 0.33 -8.34 5.72
C LEU A 36 -0.85 -9.29 5.95
N LYS A 37 -2.04 -8.75 6.21
CA LYS A 37 -3.26 -9.56 6.41
C LYS A 37 -3.73 -10.14 5.07
N ARG A 38 -3.69 -9.33 4.02
CA ARG A 38 -4.14 -9.72 2.67
C ARG A 38 -3.04 -10.28 1.78
N ASN A 39 -1.78 -10.22 2.20
CA ASN A 39 -0.60 -10.58 1.40
C ASN A 39 -0.52 -9.81 0.07
N ILE A 40 -0.88 -8.53 0.07
CA ILE A 40 -0.82 -7.71 -1.14
C ILE A 40 0.25 -6.64 -1.02
N ILE A 41 0.83 -6.29 -2.16
CA ILE A 41 1.66 -5.09 -2.33
C ILE A 41 0.94 -4.17 -3.31
N CYS A 42 0.84 -2.88 -3.00
CA CYS A 42 0.20 -1.87 -3.83
C CYS A 42 1.19 -0.76 -4.15
N LEU A 43 1.09 -0.17 -5.35
CA LEU A 43 1.78 1.07 -5.66
C LEU A 43 1.10 2.22 -4.92
N GLY A 44 1.75 2.67 -3.85
CA GLY A 44 1.26 3.69 -2.92
C GLY A 44 -0.10 3.35 -2.32
N ASN A 45 -0.99 4.35 -2.23
CA ASN A 45 -2.39 4.15 -1.78
C ASN A 45 -3.36 3.85 -2.95
N SER A 46 -2.85 3.48 -4.13
CA SER A 46 -3.66 3.19 -5.31
C SER A 46 -4.28 1.79 -5.29
N LYS A 47 -5.13 1.51 -6.29
CA LYS A 47 -5.71 0.17 -6.54
C LYS A 47 -4.78 -0.76 -7.35
N ASN A 48 -3.60 -0.29 -7.76
CA ASN A 48 -2.63 -1.11 -8.48
C ASN A 48 -1.90 -2.02 -7.49
N CYS A 49 -2.45 -3.21 -7.26
CA CYS A 49 -2.00 -4.15 -6.25
C CYS A 49 -1.76 -5.56 -6.83
N GLU A 50 -0.83 -6.28 -6.22
CA GLU A 50 -0.43 -7.64 -6.62
C GLU A 50 -0.46 -8.59 -5.41
N ASP A 51 -0.87 -9.85 -5.63
CA ASP A 51 -0.96 -10.89 -4.60
C ASP A 51 0.41 -11.57 -4.42
N MET A 52 0.95 -11.52 -3.21
CA MET A 52 2.22 -12.17 -2.89
C MET A 52 2.06 -13.67 -2.58
N SER A 53 0.84 -14.15 -2.36
CA SER A 53 0.57 -15.55 -1.96
C SER A 53 1.16 -16.60 -2.92
N PRO A 54 1.16 -16.40 -4.26
CA PRO A 54 1.77 -17.34 -5.20
C PRO A 54 3.27 -17.54 -5.00
N LEU A 55 3.99 -16.55 -4.43
CA LEU A 55 5.42 -16.70 -4.14
C LEU A 55 5.69 -17.77 -3.09
N TYR A 56 4.76 -17.99 -2.16
CA TYR A 56 4.96 -18.91 -1.03
C TYR A 56 5.03 -20.37 -1.49
N HIS A 57 4.46 -20.67 -2.66
CA HIS A 57 4.44 -22.00 -3.26
C HIS A 57 5.30 -22.11 -4.52
N ASN A 58 5.97 -21.02 -4.93
CA ASN A 58 6.82 -20.99 -6.11
C ASN A 58 8.28 -20.73 -5.73
N PRO A 59 9.08 -21.78 -5.49
CA PRO A 59 10.46 -21.63 -5.03
C PRO A 59 11.34 -20.88 -6.04
N ILE A 60 11.05 -20.98 -7.34
CA ILE A 60 11.81 -20.27 -8.38
C ILE A 60 11.63 -18.75 -8.22
N LYS A 61 10.39 -18.28 -8.06
CA LYS A 61 10.11 -16.85 -7.88
C LYS A 61 10.57 -16.35 -6.51
N ALA A 62 10.40 -17.15 -5.45
CA ALA A 62 10.92 -16.83 -4.12
C ALA A 62 12.45 -16.67 -4.13
N ASN A 63 13.17 -17.59 -4.74
CA ASN A 63 14.63 -17.51 -4.86
C ASN A 63 15.08 -16.30 -5.67
N ARG A 64 14.34 -15.92 -6.72
CA ARG A 64 14.62 -14.71 -7.48
C ARG A 64 14.52 -13.44 -6.64
N ILE A 65 13.57 -13.38 -5.70
CA ILE A 65 13.50 -12.30 -4.70
C ILE A 65 14.70 -12.36 -3.76
N GLY A 66 15.08 -13.56 -3.30
CA GLY A 66 16.30 -13.74 -2.52
C GLY A 66 17.54 -13.17 -3.21
N SER A 67 17.74 -13.50 -4.50
CA SER A 67 18.83 -12.96 -5.31
C SER A 67 18.77 -11.44 -5.46
N LEU A 68 17.58 -10.84 -5.59
CA LEU A 68 17.41 -9.39 -5.66
C LEU A 68 17.95 -8.67 -4.41
N TYR A 69 17.88 -9.32 -3.25
CA TYR A 69 18.38 -8.80 -1.98
C TYR A 69 19.72 -9.41 -1.55
N ASN A 70 20.35 -10.25 -2.36
CA ASN A 70 21.53 -11.03 -1.98
C ASN A 70 21.34 -11.78 -0.65
N GLN A 71 20.15 -12.31 -0.43
CA GLN A 71 19.73 -12.95 0.81
C GLN A 71 19.00 -14.25 0.49
N ALA A 72 19.36 -15.34 1.17
CA ALA A 72 18.61 -16.58 1.03
C ALA A 72 17.23 -16.44 1.70
N VAL A 73 16.19 -17.04 1.10
CA VAL A 73 14.86 -17.11 1.73
C VAL A 73 14.89 -18.19 2.80
N THR A 74 15.25 -17.82 4.03
CA THR A 74 15.40 -18.74 5.17
C THR A 74 14.40 -18.39 6.28
N GLY A 75 13.75 -19.41 6.84
CA GLY A 75 12.80 -19.25 7.94
C GLY A 75 11.88 -20.45 8.09
N GLU A 76 11.09 -20.44 9.16
CA GLU A 76 10.13 -21.51 9.49
C GLU A 76 9.04 -21.69 8.41
N SER A 77 8.71 -20.60 7.69
CA SER A 77 7.88 -20.65 6.49
C SER A 77 8.38 -19.69 5.42
N THR A 78 8.24 -20.07 4.14
CA THR A 78 8.57 -19.23 2.97
C THR A 78 7.88 -17.88 3.04
N ARG A 79 6.61 -17.85 3.51
CA ARG A 79 5.84 -16.62 3.70
C ARG A 79 6.52 -15.67 4.68
N SER A 80 6.81 -16.13 5.90
CA SER A 80 7.41 -15.28 6.93
C SER A 80 8.79 -14.79 6.51
N ALA A 81 9.60 -15.67 5.92
CA ALA A 81 10.93 -15.35 5.41
C ALA A 81 10.88 -14.25 4.34
N LEU A 82 10.00 -14.39 3.33
CA LEU A 82 9.84 -13.39 2.28
C LEU A 82 9.30 -12.06 2.81
N LEU A 83 8.29 -12.07 3.69
CA LEU A 83 7.75 -10.83 4.25
C LEU A 83 8.81 -10.08 5.07
N LYS A 84 9.59 -10.79 5.90
CA LYS A 84 10.70 -10.18 6.66
C LYS A 84 11.73 -9.56 5.72
N MET A 85 12.17 -10.31 4.70
CA MET A 85 13.13 -9.83 3.71
C MET A 85 12.62 -8.62 2.94
N ILE A 86 11.35 -8.63 2.52
CA ILE A 86 10.73 -7.53 1.76
C ILE A 86 10.58 -6.29 2.63
N ILE A 87 10.17 -6.40 3.89
CA ILE A 87 9.96 -5.24 4.76
C ILE A 87 11.29 -4.70 5.27
N ARG A 88 12.23 -5.58 5.63
CA ARG A 88 13.50 -5.23 6.25
C ARG A 88 14.60 -6.15 5.73
N PRO A 89 15.13 -5.88 4.52
CA PRO A 89 16.16 -6.71 3.94
C PRO A 89 17.46 -6.65 4.75
N ASP A 90 18.17 -7.78 4.88
CA ASP A 90 19.38 -7.88 5.70
C ASP A 90 20.53 -7.03 5.18
N ASN A 91 20.54 -6.79 3.86
CA ASN A 91 21.50 -5.92 3.19
C ASN A 91 21.26 -4.41 3.47
N LYS A 92 20.24 -4.07 4.26
CA LYS A 92 19.90 -2.70 4.69
C LYS A 92 19.69 -1.71 3.54
N THR A 93 19.26 -2.18 2.35
CA THR A 93 18.95 -1.29 1.21
C THR A 93 17.85 -0.28 1.59
N TYR A 94 16.95 -0.67 2.49
CA TYR A 94 15.96 0.18 3.12
C TYR A 94 15.46 -0.49 4.41
N SER A 95 14.60 0.22 5.15
CA SER A 95 13.76 -0.36 6.20
C SER A 95 12.34 0.12 5.96
N GLY A 96 11.39 -0.81 5.89
CA GLY A 96 9.98 -0.48 5.79
C GLY A 96 9.48 0.20 7.05
N GLU A 97 8.54 1.11 6.88
CA GLU A 97 7.93 1.88 7.97
C GLU A 97 6.54 1.35 8.24
N LYS A 98 6.18 1.27 9.52
CA LYS A 98 4.87 0.82 9.95
C LYS A 98 3.86 1.96 9.73
N LEU A 99 2.79 1.69 8.99
CA LEU A 99 1.75 2.68 8.66
C LEU A 99 0.55 2.61 9.62
N SER A 100 0.31 1.47 10.25
CA SER A 100 -0.83 1.26 11.15
C SER A 100 -0.42 0.75 12.51
N ASP A 101 -1.11 1.16 13.57
CA ASP A 101 -0.80 0.78 14.97
C ASP A 101 -0.82 -0.73 15.21
N ASP A 102 -1.68 -1.46 14.50
CA ASP A 102 -1.80 -2.92 14.56
C ASP A 102 -0.67 -3.67 13.84
N GLY A 103 0.20 -2.96 13.11
CA GLY A 103 1.30 -3.56 12.35
C GLY A 103 0.84 -4.31 11.11
N ARG A 104 -0.39 -4.09 10.64
CA ARG A 104 -0.89 -4.70 9.41
C ARG A 104 -0.27 -4.10 8.16
N PHE A 105 -0.08 -2.78 8.15
CA PHE A 105 0.37 -2.05 6.98
C PHE A 105 1.80 -1.55 7.13
N TYR A 106 2.59 -1.73 6.08
CA TYR A 106 3.94 -1.19 5.96
C TYR A 106 4.10 -0.42 4.67
N THR A 107 4.95 0.60 4.67
CA THR A 107 5.43 1.26 3.46
C THR A 107 6.88 0.86 3.20
N ILE A 108 7.24 0.71 1.94
CA ILE A 108 8.64 0.59 1.49
C ILE A 108 8.89 1.62 0.38
N PRO A 109 10.12 2.16 0.26
CA PRO A 109 10.39 3.23 -0.70
C PRO A 109 10.26 2.74 -2.15
N LEU A 110 9.85 3.62 -3.06
CA LEU A 110 9.89 3.38 -4.49
C LEU A 110 11.34 3.56 -4.99
N THR A 111 12.00 2.44 -5.29
CA THR A 111 13.37 2.37 -5.79
C THR A 111 13.41 1.40 -6.97
N GLU A 112 14.50 1.38 -7.74
CA GLU A 112 14.64 0.38 -8.80
C GLU A 112 14.57 -1.06 -8.25
N LYS A 113 15.10 -1.31 -7.06
CA LYS A 113 15.06 -2.63 -6.42
C LYS A 113 13.63 -3.03 -6.03
N THR A 114 12.88 -2.14 -5.37
CA THR A 114 11.48 -2.42 -4.99
C THR A 114 10.55 -2.47 -6.19
N ARG A 115 10.87 -1.76 -7.29
CA ARG A 115 10.21 -1.91 -8.59
C ARG A 115 10.40 -3.30 -9.17
N GLN A 116 11.62 -3.82 -9.18
CA GLN A 116 11.89 -5.19 -9.64
C GLN A 116 11.20 -6.24 -8.78
N LEU A 117 11.17 -6.05 -7.45
CA LEU A 117 10.38 -6.88 -6.54
C LEU A 117 8.90 -6.91 -6.97
N PHE A 118 8.29 -5.74 -7.17
CA PHE A 118 6.88 -5.63 -7.59
C PHE A 118 6.61 -6.36 -8.91
N LEU A 119 7.52 -6.26 -9.89
CA LEU A 119 7.41 -6.97 -11.16
C LEU A 119 7.50 -8.49 -11.01
N ILE A 120 8.36 -8.99 -10.10
CA ILE A 120 8.43 -10.44 -9.81
C ILE A 120 7.12 -10.92 -9.17
N ILE A 121 6.55 -10.15 -8.23
CA ILE A 121 5.27 -10.46 -7.59
C ILE A 121 4.13 -10.46 -8.63
N LYS A 122 4.08 -9.45 -9.50
CA LYS A 122 3.11 -9.33 -10.58
C LYS A 122 3.15 -10.54 -11.52
N ASP A 123 4.33 -10.92 -11.97
CA ASP A 123 4.54 -12.10 -12.81
C ASP A 123 4.09 -13.39 -12.11
N ALA A 124 4.39 -13.56 -10.81
CA ALA A 124 3.89 -14.69 -10.04
C ALA A 124 2.35 -14.68 -9.87
N SER A 125 1.75 -13.50 -9.68
CA SER A 125 0.30 -13.30 -9.53
C SER A 125 -0.46 -13.67 -10.79
N HIS A 126 0.02 -13.24 -11.95
CA HIS A 126 -0.63 -13.46 -13.23
C HIS A 126 -0.54 -14.92 -13.70
N ASN A 127 0.57 -15.62 -13.41
CA ASN A 127 0.76 -17.02 -13.80
C ASN A 127 -0.12 -18.02 -13.02
N LYS A 128 -0.74 -17.59 -11.91
CA LYS A 128 -1.74 -18.40 -11.16
C LYS A 128 -2.94 -18.81 -12.02
N ASN A 129 -3.27 -18.00 -13.04
CA ASN A 129 -4.44 -18.22 -13.90
C ASN A 129 -4.19 -19.13 -15.11
N GLN A 130 -2.97 -19.70 -15.25
CA GLN A 130 -2.60 -20.54 -16.40
C GLN A 130 -2.24 -21.99 -16.02
N SER A 131 -2.39 -22.36 -14.75
CA SER A 131 -2.19 -23.74 -14.28
C SER A 131 -3.52 -24.31 -13.80
N PHE A 132 -4.28 -24.85 -14.74
CA PHE A 132 -5.37 -25.80 -14.53
C PHE A 132 -5.16 -26.99 -15.47
#